data_AF-A0A2D9MZH2-F1
#
_entry.id   AF-A0A2D9MZH2-F1
#
_cell.length_a   1.000
_cell.length_b   1.000
_cell.length_c   1.000
_cell.angle_alpha   90.00
_cell.angle_beta   90.00
_cell.angle_gamma   90.00
#
_symmetry.space_group_name_H-M   'P 1'
#
loop_
_entity.id
_entity.type
_entity.pdbx_description
1 polymer ?
#
loop_
_entity_poly.entity_id
_entity_poly.type
_entity_poly.pdbx_seq_one_letter_code
_entity_poly.pdbx_strand_id
1 'polypeptide(L)'
;MCVALGLLCFAGSSALGQATPLRVTINAKAGLQYDVVRFEAKPASKVELKLVNNDDMAHNLVLTKPGQREAVANAALALGTEGDAKNWVPDLDTVLFSTPVLKPDSSHILRFITPKLPGVYPYVCTFPGHGLLMYGAMYVGVPMPPLEKDGNVPEAARQGKTEARQFHAWGEKRPLMYRIFMPEASPAAIAVALKHGQNYCWDAGQCRLRYAWYGGFVDPWPVWRGNGHGLAKVLGTKYWESDVPGSIKIGDSEAEPKFLGYRKVDGQPEFHYRVNGVDVYELITPLHSVIGIQRSFRIPNNTKPVVLPVGPTGRVAFEHSAGKLKDGLLALTAGEAASFTVSIGLIK
;
A
#
# COMPACT_ATOMS: atom_id res chain seq x y z
N MET A 1 -42.18 -71.19 -35.12
CA MET A 1 -42.61 -69.93 -34.47
C MET A 1 -41.58 -69.58 -33.40
N CYS A 2 -40.64 -68.69 -33.74
CA CYS A 2 -39.61 -68.19 -32.84
C CYS A 2 -40.08 -66.89 -32.19
N VAL A 3 -39.90 -66.75 -30.88
CA VAL A 3 -39.82 -65.44 -30.22
C VAL A 3 -38.69 -65.51 -29.20
N ALA A 4 -37.58 -64.83 -29.52
CA ALA A 4 -36.48 -64.55 -28.60
C ALA A 4 -36.73 -63.20 -27.94
N LEU A 5 -36.78 -63.17 -26.60
CA LEU A 5 -36.92 -61.97 -25.80
C LEU A 5 -35.52 -61.33 -25.63
N GLY A 6 -35.27 -60.23 -26.32
CA GLY A 6 -34.06 -59.42 -26.15
C GLY A 6 -34.23 -58.42 -25.00
N LEU A 7 -33.43 -58.55 -23.94
CA LEU A 7 -33.25 -57.51 -22.92
C LEU A 7 -32.41 -56.38 -23.53
N LEU A 8 -33.02 -55.20 -23.73
CA LEU A 8 -32.27 -53.97 -24.01
C LEU A 8 -31.73 -53.38 -22.69
N CYS A 9 -30.43 -53.52 -22.44
CA CYS A 9 -29.71 -52.69 -21.48
C CYS A 9 -29.52 -51.29 -22.08
N PHE A 10 -30.23 -50.29 -21.58
CA PHE A 10 -29.92 -48.88 -21.82
C PHE A 10 -28.67 -48.50 -21.02
N ALA A 11 -27.49 -48.55 -21.65
CA ALA A 11 -26.31 -47.87 -21.16
C ALA A 11 -26.48 -46.37 -21.39
N GLY A 12 -27.05 -45.67 -20.40
CA GLY A 12 -27.07 -44.21 -20.36
C GLY A 12 -25.64 -43.69 -20.26
N SER A 13 -25.03 -43.38 -21.40
CA SER A 13 -23.79 -42.61 -21.43
C SER A 13 -24.12 -41.18 -21.01
N SER A 14 -23.90 -40.87 -19.74
CA SER A 14 -23.91 -39.50 -19.25
C SER A 14 -22.72 -38.77 -19.88
N ALA A 15 -22.98 -38.08 -20.98
CA ALA A 15 -22.09 -37.05 -21.48
C ALA A 15 -21.97 -35.98 -20.36
N LEU A 16 -20.92 -36.09 -19.55
CA LEU A 16 -20.42 -35.00 -18.72
C LEU A 16 -20.02 -33.88 -19.68
N GLY A 17 -20.98 -33.04 -20.05
CA GLY A 17 -20.72 -31.79 -20.74
C GLY A 17 -19.64 -31.08 -19.96
N GLN A 18 -18.49 -30.82 -20.60
CA GLN A 18 -17.42 -30.06 -19.98
C GLN A 18 -17.99 -28.69 -19.64
N ALA A 19 -18.37 -28.49 -18.38
CA ALA A 19 -18.92 -27.23 -17.93
C ALA A 19 -17.94 -26.10 -18.29
N THR A 20 -18.42 -25.12 -19.05
CA THR A 20 -17.65 -23.94 -19.44
C THR A 20 -17.08 -23.29 -18.18
N PRO A 21 -15.76 -23.00 -18.13
CA PRO A 21 -15.17 -22.38 -16.95
C PRO A 21 -15.75 -20.97 -16.73
N LEU A 22 -15.99 -20.61 -15.47
CA LEU A 22 -16.23 -19.23 -15.09
C LEU A 22 -14.97 -18.43 -15.39
N ARG A 23 -15.08 -17.43 -16.27
CA ARG A 23 -13.97 -16.52 -16.59
C ARG A 23 -14.10 -15.24 -15.79
N VAL A 24 -13.04 -14.89 -15.07
CA VAL A 24 -12.95 -13.63 -14.29
C VAL A 24 -11.67 -12.93 -14.71
N THR A 25 -11.75 -11.66 -15.08
CA THR A 25 -10.56 -10.81 -15.26
C THR A 25 -10.51 -9.81 -14.11
N ILE A 26 -9.38 -9.76 -13.42
CA ILE A 26 -9.12 -8.83 -12.32
C ILE A 26 -7.92 -7.99 -12.72
N ASN A 27 -8.07 -6.67 -12.66
CA ASN A 27 -7.00 -5.71 -12.87
C ASN A 27 -6.47 -5.25 -11.50
N ALA A 28 -5.17 -5.44 -11.26
CA ALA A 28 -4.44 -4.66 -10.28
C ALA A 28 -4.32 -3.22 -10.80
N LYS A 29 -4.75 -2.26 -9.99
CA LYS A 29 -4.76 -0.84 -10.32
C LYS A 29 -4.14 -0.02 -9.20
N ALA A 30 -3.74 1.19 -9.57
CA ALA A 30 -3.17 2.15 -8.65
C ALA A 30 -4.04 2.37 -7.40
N GLY A 31 -3.37 2.71 -6.29
CA GLY A 31 -4.00 2.81 -4.98
C GLY A 31 -4.13 1.48 -4.24
N LEU A 32 -3.36 0.45 -4.62
CA LEU A 32 -3.33 -0.88 -3.97
C LEU A 32 -4.70 -1.56 -4.00
N GLN A 33 -5.30 -1.68 -5.19
CA GLN A 33 -6.66 -2.18 -5.36
C GLN A 33 -6.76 -3.21 -6.48
N TYR A 34 -7.73 -4.09 -6.33
CA TYR A 34 -8.35 -4.82 -7.43
C TYR A 34 -9.60 -4.07 -7.91
N ASP A 35 -9.85 -4.05 -9.22
CA ASP A 35 -11.08 -3.49 -9.78
C ASP A 35 -12.32 -4.38 -9.47
N VAL A 36 -12.16 -5.69 -9.59
CA VAL A 36 -13.11 -6.69 -9.13
C VAL A 36 -12.78 -7.00 -7.68
N VAL A 37 -13.68 -6.59 -6.79
CA VAL A 37 -13.52 -6.79 -5.33
C VAL A 37 -14.28 -7.99 -4.79
N ARG A 38 -15.22 -8.53 -5.57
CA ARG A 38 -15.90 -9.79 -5.27
C ARG A 38 -16.51 -10.41 -6.51
N PHE A 39 -16.62 -11.74 -6.52
CA PHE A 39 -17.33 -12.48 -7.57
C PHE A 39 -17.95 -13.77 -7.01
N GLU A 40 -19.00 -14.25 -7.67
CA GLU A 40 -19.68 -15.50 -7.31
C GLU A 40 -19.14 -16.68 -8.13
N ALA A 41 -19.05 -17.85 -7.50
CA ALA A 41 -18.77 -19.10 -8.17
C ALA A 41 -19.60 -20.26 -7.61
N LYS A 42 -19.84 -21.29 -8.42
CA LYS A 42 -20.50 -22.51 -7.95
C LYS A 42 -19.49 -23.42 -7.25
N PRO A 43 -19.88 -24.22 -6.25
CA PRO A 43 -19.02 -25.26 -5.70
C PRO A 43 -18.53 -26.24 -6.77
N ALA A 44 -17.31 -26.75 -6.62
CA ALA A 44 -16.70 -27.74 -7.52
C ALA A 44 -16.73 -27.37 -9.02
N SER A 45 -16.64 -26.08 -9.34
CA SER A 45 -16.70 -25.57 -10.72
C SER A 45 -15.33 -25.08 -11.20
N LYS A 46 -15.09 -25.17 -12.51
CA LYS A 46 -13.85 -24.69 -13.13
C LYS A 46 -13.85 -23.16 -13.19
N VAL A 47 -12.75 -22.54 -12.79
CA VAL A 47 -12.52 -21.09 -12.89
C VAL A 47 -11.24 -20.83 -13.68
N GLU A 48 -11.31 -19.84 -14.55
CA GLU A 48 -10.17 -19.24 -15.25
C GLU A 48 -10.08 -17.76 -14.84
N LEU A 49 -9.19 -17.47 -13.90
CA LEU A 49 -8.97 -16.13 -13.37
C LEU A 49 -7.76 -15.51 -14.07
N LYS A 50 -7.97 -14.45 -14.83
CA LYS A 50 -6.89 -13.64 -15.43
C LYS A 50 -6.58 -12.46 -14.52
N LEU A 51 -5.41 -12.44 -13.92
CA LEU A 51 -4.86 -11.25 -13.27
C LEU A 51 -4.12 -10.42 -14.32
N VAL A 52 -4.42 -9.14 -14.42
CA VAL A 52 -3.71 -8.16 -15.25
C VAL A 52 -3.13 -7.09 -14.34
N ASN A 53 -1.84 -6.80 -14.49
CA ASN A 53 -1.20 -5.75 -13.74
C ASN A 53 -1.11 -4.46 -14.56
N ASN A 54 -2.05 -3.54 -14.34
CA ASN A 54 -2.07 -2.20 -14.94
C ASN A 54 -1.50 -1.13 -13.99
N ASP A 55 -0.81 -1.55 -12.93
CA ASP A 55 -0.18 -0.68 -11.94
C ASP A 55 1.33 -0.64 -12.15
N ASP A 56 1.97 0.42 -11.66
CA ASP A 56 3.43 0.60 -11.68
C ASP A 56 4.14 -0.26 -10.61
N MET A 57 3.39 -1.01 -9.80
CA MET A 57 3.87 -1.87 -8.72
C MET A 57 3.71 -3.33 -9.07
N ALA A 58 4.51 -4.20 -8.46
CA ALA A 58 4.37 -5.63 -8.63
C ALA A 58 3.22 -6.17 -7.75
N HIS A 59 2.44 -7.11 -8.28
CA HIS A 59 1.25 -7.65 -7.61
C HIS A 59 1.09 -9.13 -7.89
N ASN A 60 0.67 -9.89 -6.89
CA ASN A 60 0.17 -11.26 -7.05
C ASN A 60 -1.24 -11.34 -6.49
N LEU A 61 -1.93 -12.45 -6.74
CA LEU A 61 -3.22 -12.76 -6.12
C LEU A 61 -3.15 -14.15 -5.49
N VAL A 62 -3.45 -14.22 -4.20
CA VAL A 62 -3.48 -15.47 -3.42
C VAL A 62 -4.88 -15.70 -2.87
N LEU A 63 -5.52 -16.80 -3.28
CA LEU A 63 -6.79 -17.29 -2.75
C LEU A 63 -6.55 -18.08 -1.47
N THR A 64 -7.32 -17.79 -0.43
CA THR A 64 -7.13 -18.32 0.92
C THR A 64 -8.36 -19.07 1.42
N LYS A 65 -8.16 -19.93 2.43
CA LYS A 65 -9.27 -20.52 3.21
C LYS A 65 -10.09 -19.41 3.91
N PRO A 66 -11.38 -19.65 4.21
CA PRO A 66 -12.22 -18.67 4.92
C PRO A 66 -11.57 -18.18 6.21
N GLY A 67 -11.57 -16.86 6.42
CA GLY A 67 -11.01 -16.23 7.62
C GLY A 67 -9.48 -16.18 7.69
N GLN A 68 -8.74 -16.66 6.67
CA GLN A 68 -7.27 -16.78 6.74
C GLN A 68 -6.50 -15.66 6.03
N ARG A 69 -7.21 -14.70 5.42
CA ARG A 69 -6.60 -13.61 4.61
C ARG A 69 -5.44 -12.92 5.31
N GLU A 70 -5.67 -12.44 6.54
CA GLU A 70 -4.68 -11.64 7.28
C GLU A 70 -3.50 -12.49 7.73
N ALA A 71 -3.76 -13.71 8.21
CA ALA A 71 -2.71 -14.65 8.58
C ALA A 71 -1.78 -14.96 7.40
N VAL A 72 -2.35 -15.19 6.20
CA VAL A 72 -1.57 -15.42 4.97
C VAL A 72 -0.79 -14.17 4.55
N ALA A 73 -1.39 -12.97 4.60
CA ALA A 73 -0.71 -11.73 4.25
C ALA A 73 0.47 -11.43 5.21
N ASN A 74 0.30 -11.67 6.51
CA ASN A 74 1.35 -11.49 7.51
C ASN A 74 2.46 -12.53 7.35
N ALA A 75 2.11 -13.80 7.08
CA ALA A 75 3.09 -14.84 6.82
C ALA A 75 3.91 -14.57 5.54
N ALA A 76 3.28 -14.01 4.50
CA ALA A 76 3.97 -13.57 3.29
C ALA A 76 5.01 -12.48 3.60
N LEU A 77 4.64 -11.50 4.43
CA LEU A 77 5.56 -10.45 4.86
C LEU A 77 6.75 -11.02 5.66
N ALA A 78 6.49 -12.04 6.46
CA ALA A 78 7.51 -12.72 7.27
C ALA A 78 8.54 -13.53 6.45
N LEU A 79 8.30 -13.76 5.14
CA LEU A 79 9.27 -14.41 4.26
C LEU A 79 10.57 -13.61 4.12
N GLY A 80 10.52 -12.29 4.32
CA GLY A 80 11.71 -11.43 4.26
C GLY A 80 12.50 -11.61 2.96
N THR A 81 13.78 -11.96 3.07
CA THR A 81 14.68 -12.14 1.92
C THR A 81 14.34 -13.33 1.03
N GLU A 82 13.53 -14.28 1.52
CA GLU A 82 13.05 -15.42 0.71
C GLU A 82 11.83 -15.07 -0.15
N GLY A 83 11.21 -13.90 0.07
CA GLY A 83 9.95 -13.51 -0.53
C GLY A 83 9.98 -13.58 -2.06
N ASP A 84 10.99 -12.99 -2.71
CA ASP A 84 11.06 -12.96 -4.17
C ASP A 84 11.15 -14.36 -4.79
N ALA A 85 11.95 -15.25 -4.21
CA ALA A 85 12.08 -16.64 -4.68
C ALA A 85 10.76 -17.41 -4.56
N LYS A 86 9.94 -17.06 -3.56
CA LYS A 86 8.63 -17.68 -3.29
C LYS A 86 7.46 -16.92 -3.92
N ASN A 87 7.70 -15.93 -4.79
CA ASN A 87 6.66 -15.04 -5.30
C ASN A 87 5.80 -14.42 -4.20
N TRP A 88 6.39 -14.20 -3.02
CA TRP A 88 5.71 -13.71 -1.83
C TRP A 88 4.51 -14.58 -1.40
N VAL A 89 4.49 -15.87 -1.76
CA VAL A 89 3.47 -16.83 -1.34
C VAL A 89 4.04 -17.70 -0.22
N PRO A 90 3.50 -17.61 1.02
CA PRO A 90 3.98 -18.43 2.12
C PRO A 90 3.52 -19.88 1.96
N ASP A 91 4.32 -20.82 2.44
CA ASP A 91 4.00 -22.24 2.42
C ASP A 91 3.05 -22.58 3.58
N LEU A 92 1.76 -22.37 3.37
CA LEU A 92 0.70 -22.61 4.34
C LEU A 92 -0.44 -23.39 3.70
N ASP A 93 -0.98 -24.37 4.42
CA ASP A 93 -2.20 -25.10 4.02
C ASP A 93 -3.43 -24.20 3.85
N THR A 94 -3.35 -22.95 4.30
CA THR A 94 -4.42 -21.94 4.15
C THR A 94 -4.36 -21.19 2.82
N VAL A 95 -3.28 -21.35 2.05
CA VAL A 95 -3.17 -20.92 0.64
C VAL A 95 -3.79 -21.99 -0.24
N LEU A 96 -4.82 -21.62 -1.01
CA LEU A 96 -5.53 -22.54 -1.91
C LEU A 96 -4.96 -22.50 -3.32
N PHE A 97 -4.81 -21.29 -3.86
CA PHE A 97 -4.33 -21.04 -5.22
C PHE A 97 -3.61 -19.70 -5.27
N SER A 98 -2.64 -19.54 -6.17
CA SER A 98 -1.91 -18.28 -6.30
C SER A 98 -1.46 -18.03 -7.74
N THR A 99 -1.29 -16.75 -8.06
CA THR A 99 -0.51 -16.32 -9.22
C THR A 99 0.96 -16.13 -8.80
N PRO A 100 1.93 -16.13 -9.74
CA PRO A 100 3.22 -15.51 -9.48
C PRO A 100 3.05 -14.00 -9.25
N VAL A 101 4.12 -13.34 -8.79
CA VAL A 101 4.17 -11.88 -8.75
C VAL A 101 4.33 -11.35 -10.17
N LEU A 102 3.36 -10.54 -10.57
CA LEU A 102 3.30 -9.90 -11.86
C LEU A 102 3.99 -8.55 -11.79
N LYS A 103 4.94 -8.32 -12.69
CA LYS A 103 5.53 -7.00 -12.94
C LYS A 103 4.50 -6.07 -13.61
N PRO A 104 4.73 -4.76 -13.66
CA PRO A 104 3.92 -3.84 -14.46
C PRO A 104 3.72 -4.34 -15.89
N ASP A 105 2.54 -4.07 -16.45
CA ASP A 105 2.10 -4.42 -17.81
C ASP A 105 2.07 -5.93 -18.13
N SER A 106 2.15 -6.79 -17.10
CA SER A 106 2.10 -8.25 -17.27
C SER A 106 0.77 -8.85 -16.83
N SER A 107 0.47 -10.06 -17.32
CA SER A 107 -0.76 -10.77 -16.96
C SER A 107 -0.52 -12.27 -16.77
N HIS A 108 -1.37 -12.93 -15.99
CA HIS A 108 -1.31 -14.36 -15.76
C HIS A 108 -2.71 -14.96 -15.63
N ILE A 109 -2.88 -16.19 -16.15
CA ILE A 109 -4.14 -16.94 -16.06
C ILE A 109 -3.98 -18.09 -15.07
N LEU A 110 -4.66 -17.97 -13.93
CA LEU A 110 -4.78 -19.00 -12.91
C LEU A 110 -6.02 -19.85 -13.19
N ARG A 111 -5.82 -21.17 -13.34
CA ARG A 111 -6.91 -22.14 -13.54
C ARG A 111 -7.03 -23.03 -12.33
N PHE A 112 -8.24 -23.12 -11.78
CA PHE A 112 -8.50 -23.92 -10.60
C PHE A 112 -9.93 -24.45 -10.58
N ILE A 113 -10.18 -25.40 -9.66
CA ILE A 113 -11.53 -25.87 -9.33
C ILE A 113 -11.90 -25.27 -7.99
N THR A 114 -13.06 -24.63 -7.90
CA THR A 114 -13.51 -24.04 -6.64
C THR A 114 -13.66 -25.11 -5.55
N PRO A 115 -13.46 -24.73 -4.28
CA PRO A 115 -13.73 -25.62 -3.16
C PRO A 115 -15.15 -26.20 -3.21
N LYS A 116 -15.30 -27.43 -2.72
CA LYS A 116 -16.61 -28.10 -2.61
C LYS A 116 -17.48 -27.49 -1.51
N LEU A 117 -16.84 -27.01 -0.44
CA LEU A 117 -17.53 -26.46 0.71
C LEU A 117 -18.02 -25.04 0.40
N PRO A 118 -19.33 -24.75 0.49
CA PRO A 118 -19.83 -23.39 0.34
C PRO A 118 -19.21 -22.45 1.38
N GLY A 119 -18.92 -21.22 0.99
CA GLY A 119 -18.31 -20.24 1.87
C GLY A 119 -17.67 -19.06 1.14
N VAL A 120 -17.08 -18.16 1.92
CA VAL A 120 -16.37 -16.98 1.41
C VAL A 120 -14.87 -17.25 1.43
N TYR A 121 -14.25 -17.17 0.26
CA TYR A 121 -12.84 -17.46 0.03
C TYR A 121 -12.12 -16.16 -0.38
N PRO A 122 -11.44 -15.49 0.57
CA PRO A 122 -10.77 -14.24 0.27
C PRO A 122 -9.62 -14.44 -0.71
N TYR A 123 -9.39 -13.48 -1.59
CA TYR A 123 -8.14 -13.32 -2.31
C TYR A 123 -7.42 -12.05 -1.87
N VAL A 124 -6.09 -12.08 -1.85
CA VAL A 124 -5.25 -10.99 -1.33
C VAL A 124 -3.95 -10.87 -2.10
N CYS A 125 -3.47 -9.65 -2.32
CA CYS A 125 -2.11 -9.40 -2.75
C CYS A 125 -1.18 -9.59 -1.56
N THR A 126 -0.23 -10.51 -1.70
CA THR A 126 0.75 -10.85 -0.67
C THR A 126 2.12 -10.24 -0.95
N PHE A 127 2.26 -9.48 -2.04
CA PHE A 127 3.41 -8.60 -2.24
C PHE A 127 3.54 -7.64 -1.02
N PRO A 128 4.77 -7.36 -0.53
CA PRO A 128 4.99 -6.76 0.78
C PRO A 128 4.15 -5.50 1.03
N GLY A 129 3.38 -5.53 2.13
CA GLY A 129 2.55 -4.40 2.56
C GLY A 129 1.25 -4.20 1.77
N HIS A 130 1.00 -4.91 0.67
CA HIS A 130 -0.20 -4.69 -0.14
C HIS A 130 -1.47 -5.29 0.48
N GLY A 131 -1.35 -6.42 1.17
CA GLY A 131 -2.49 -7.24 1.63
C GLY A 131 -3.44 -6.58 2.63
N LEU A 132 -3.04 -5.46 3.23
CA LEU A 132 -3.91 -4.64 4.08
C LEU A 132 -5.02 -3.93 3.30
N LEU A 133 -4.76 -3.55 2.05
CA LEU A 133 -5.71 -2.81 1.20
C LEU A 133 -6.17 -3.60 -0.01
N MET A 134 -5.31 -4.47 -0.52
CA MET A 134 -5.48 -5.09 -1.82
C MET A 134 -6.02 -6.51 -1.70
N TYR A 135 -7.31 -6.61 -1.47
CA TYR A 135 -8.01 -7.88 -1.33
C TYR A 135 -9.43 -7.82 -1.89
N GLY A 136 -10.06 -8.98 -1.94
CA GLY A 136 -11.47 -9.16 -2.28
C GLY A 136 -11.91 -10.58 -1.91
N ALA A 137 -13.07 -11.00 -2.40
CA ALA A 137 -13.61 -12.31 -2.04
C ALA A 137 -14.32 -13.05 -3.17
N MET A 138 -14.03 -14.36 -3.26
CA MET A 138 -14.82 -15.30 -4.05
C MET A 138 -15.90 -15.92 -3.17
N TYR A 139 -17.16 -15.78 -3.57
CA TYR A 139 -18.32 -16.35 -2.89
C TYR A 139 -18.69 -17.67 -3.54
N VAL A 140 -18.48 -18.79 -2.85
CA VAL A 140 -18.73 -20.13 -3.39
C VAL A 140 -20.03 -20.67 -2.82
N GLY A 141 -21.07 -20.77 -3.64
CA GLY A 141 -22.37 -21.35 -3.24
C GLY A 141 -23.06 -20.65 -2.07
N VAL A 142 -22.71 -19.40 -1.78
CA VAL A 142 -23.31 -18.55 -0.75
C VAL A 142 -23.63 -17.17 -1.34
N PRO A 143 -24.73 -16.53 -0.92
CA PRO A 143 -25.11 -15.23 -1.45
C PRO A 143 -24.11 -14.14 -1.05
N MET A 144 -23.86 -13.19 -1.95
CA MET A 144 -23.11 -11.96 -1.63
C MET A 144 -24.01 -11.00 -0.82
N PRO A 145 -23.54 -10.46 0.32
CA PRO A 145 -24.26 -9.41 1.02
C PRO A 145 -24.31 -8.11 0.19
N PRO A 146 -25.14 -7.11 0.55
CA PRO A 146 -25.02 -5.75 0.01
C PRO A 146 -23.57 -5.24 0.11
N LEU A 147 -23.07 -4.54 -0.92
CA LEU A 147 -21.64 -4.18 -1.01
C LEU A 147 -21.17 -3.37 0.21
N GLU A 148 -22.02 -2.48 0.67
CA GLU A 148 -21.80 -1.55 1.76
C GLU A 148 -21.68 -2.26 3.11
N LYS A 149 -22.20 -3.50 3.19
CA LYS A 149 -22.20 -4.37 4.38
C LYS A 149 -21.23 -5.54 4.25
N ASP A 150 -20.44 -5.60 3.17
CA ASP A 150 -19.58 -6.74 2.88
C ASP A 150 -18.24 -6.64 3.63
N GLY A 151 -18.13 -7.35 4.76
CA GLY A 151 -16.91 -7.43 5.57
C GLY A 151 -15.69 -8.03 4.86
N ASN A 152 -15.89 -8.72 3.73
CA ASN A 152 -14.83 -9.47 3.04
C ASN A 152 -14.17 -8.68 1.89
N VAL A 153 -14.61 -7.45 1.64
CA VAL A 153 -14.03 -6.56 0.64
C VAL A 153 -13.43 -5.30 1.28
N PRO A 154 -12.49 -4.61 0.62
CA PRO A 154 -11.89 -3.38 1.13
C PRO A 154 -12.92 -2.32 1.48
N GLU A 155 -12.69 -1.59 2.57
CA GLU A 155 -13.58 -0.51 3.01
C GLU A 155 -13.81 0.54 1.91
N ALA A 156 -12.76 0.87 1.14
CA ALA A 156 -12.85 1.79 0.01
C ALA A 156 -13.90 1.36 -1.02
N ALA A 157 -14.03 0.05 -1.27
CA ALA A 157 -15.03 -0.49 -2.17
C ALA A 157 -16.45 -0.47 -1.57
N ARG A 158 -16.58 -0.73 -0.26
CA ARG A 158 -17.88 -0.64 0.46
C ARG A 158 -18.49 0.76 0.39
N GLN A 159 -17.65 1.80 0.38
CA GLN A 159 -18.10 3.20 0.35
C GLN A 159 -18.53 3.68 -1.05
N GLY A 160 -18.59 2.78 -2.05
CA GLY A 160 -19.01 3.13 -3.43
C GLY A 160 -18.00 4.00 -4.19
N LYS A 161 -16.75 4.08 -3.72
CA LYS A 161 -15.67 4.87 -4.35
C LYS A 161 -14.92 4.05 -5.41
N THR A 162 -15.65 3.27 -6.22
CA THR A 162 -15.04 2.37 -7.24
C THR A 162 -14.78 3.05 -8.58
N GLU A 163 -15.43 4.18 -8.87
CA GLU A 163 -14.92 5.06 -9.92
C GLU A 163 -13.66 5.73 -9.38
N ALA A 164 -12.51 5.35 -9.95
CA ALA A 164 -11.28 6.09 -9.82
C ALA A 164 -11.51 7.46 -10.48
N ARG A 165 -12.12 8.38 -9.72
CA ARG A 165 -12.19 9.78 -10.10
C ARG A 165 -10.73 10.17 -10.33
N GLN A 166 -10.37 10.52 -11.55
CA GLN A 166 -9.01 10.94 -11.83
C GLN A 166 -8.76 12.25 -11.06
N PHE A 167 -8.19 12.13 -9.86
CA PHE A 167 -7.92 13.26 -8.98
C PHE A 167 -6.74 14.09 -9.47
N HIS A 168 -5.98 13.56 -10.42
CA HIS A 168 -4.63 14.04 -10.74
C HIS A 168 -4.52 14.34 -12.23
N ALA A 169 -4.15 15.58 -12.55
CA ALA A 169 -4.09 16.08 -13.93
C ALA A 169 -3.16 15.26 -14.83
N TRP A 170 -2.13 14.63 -14.25
CA TRP A 170 -1.13 13.82 -14.97
C TRP A 170 -1.27 12.31 -14.73
N GLY A 171 -2.42 11.87 -14.23
CA GLY A 171 -2.67 10.47 -13.84
C GLY A 171 -2.10 10.12 -12.46
N GLU A 172 -2.05 8.83 -12.15
CA GLU A 172 -1.62 8.32 -10.84
C GLU A 172 -0.16 7.84 -10.80
N LYS A 173 0.62 8.15 -11.85
CA LYS A 173 2.01 7.70 -11.98
C LYS A 173 2.87 8.26 -10.85
N ARG A 174 3.58 7.36 -10.16
CA ARG A 174 4.41 7.67 -8.98
C ARG A 174 5.92 7.69 -9.34
N PRO A 175 6.75 8.52 -8.67
CA PRO A 175 6.38 9.47 -7.62
C PRO A 175 5.64 10.70 -8.16
N LEU A 176 4.69 11.22 -7.38
CA LEU A 176 3.88 12.40 -7.67
C LEU A 176 4.03 13.41 -6.53
N MET A 177 3.94 14.71 -6.83
CA MET A 177 4.09 15.74 -5.80
C MET A 177 3.22 16.95 -6.10
N TYR A 178 2.56 17.47 -5.08
CA TYR A 178 1.80 18.73 -5.13
C TYR A 178 2.25 19.70 -4.04
N ARG A 179 2.46 20.95 -4.43
CA ARG A 179 2.35 22.08 -3.49
C ARG A 179 0.89 22.41 -3.34
N ILE A 180 0.32 22.05 -2.19
CA ILE A 180 -1.13 22.10 -1.99
C ILE A 180 -1.44 22.30 -0.52
N PHE A 181 -2.54 23.00 -0.22
CA PHE A 181 -3.00 23.20 1.15
C PHE A 181 -3.47 21.88 1.74
N MET A 182 -2.66 21.35 2.64
CA MET A 182 -2.90 20.09 3.33
C MET A 182 -3.51 20.35 4.72
N PRO A 183 -4.39 19.47 5.21
CA PRO A 183 -4.90 19.58 6.57
C PRO A 183 -3.76 19.48 7.56
N GLU A 184 -3.85 20.22 8.67
CA GLU A 184 -2.85 20.18 9.74
C GLU A 184 -1.43 20.43 9.19
N ALA A 185 -1.28 21.38 8.27
CA ALA A 185 -0.01 21.82 7.72
C ALA A 185 -0.06 23.33 7.42
N SER A 186 1.08 23.98 7.29
CA SER A 186 1.11 25.36 6.80
C SER A 186 0.64 25.44 5.34
N PRO A 187 0.27 26.63 4.85
CA PRO A 187 -0.04 26.84 3.43
C PRO A 187 1.11 26.47 2.47
N ALA A 188 2.34 26.31 2.97
CA ALA A 188 3.50 25.92 2.16
C ALA A 188 3.71 24.40 2.11
N ALA A 189 2.70 23.60 2.48
CA ALA A 189 2.79 22.15 2.47
C ALA A 189 3.05 21.54 1.07
N ILE A 190 3.76 20.43 1.09
CA ILE A 190 4.12 19.62 -0.06
C ILE A 190 3.63 18.20 0.22
N ALA A 191 2.60 17.77 -0.51
CA ALA A 191 2.17 16.38 -0.52
C ALA A 191 3.03 15.62 -1.52
N VAL A 192 3.54 14.45 -1.13
CA VAL A 192 4.35 13.59 -1.99
C VAL A 192 3.81 12.17 -1.95
N ALA A 193 3.54 11.61 -3.12
CA ALA A 193 3.20 10.23 -3.34
C ALA A 193 4.48 9.50 -3.77
N LEU A 194 4.94 8.58 -2.93
CA LEU A 194 6.09 7.72 -3.19
C LEU A 194 5.70 6.55 -4.09
N LYS A 195 6.70 5.85 -4.60
CA LYS A 195 6.51 4.50 -5.15
C LYS A 195 5.93 3.58 -4.06
N HIS A 196 5.35 2.45 -4.44
CA HIS A 196 4.82 1.44 -3.50
C HIS A 196 3.58 1.84 -2.69
N GLY A 197 2.92 2.96 -3.03
CA GLY A 197 1.63 3.35 -2.42
C GLY A 197 1.75 4.09 -1.09
N GLN A 198 2.97 4.45 -0.66
CA GLN A 198 3.19 5.33 0.49
C GLN A 198 3.12 6.80 0.06
N ASN A 199 2.78 7.66 1.01
CA ASN A 199 2.63 9.08 0.79
C ASN A 199 3.02 9.84 2.07
N TYR A 200 3.41 11.10 1.94
CA TYR A 200 3.68 11.97 3.07
C TYR A 200 3.33 13.44 2.80
N CYS A 201 3.16 14.18 3.89
CA CYS A 201 3.00 15.63 3.89
C CYS A 201 4.22 16.24 4.56
N TRP A 202 4.97 17.04 3.81
CA TRP A 202 6.13 17.78 4.29
C TRP A 202 5.83 19.28 4.26
N ASP A 203 6.00 19.94 5.39
CA ASP A 203 5.63 21.34 5.58
C ASP A 203 6.83 22.25 5.31
N ALA A 204 6.83 22.95 4.18
CA ALA A 204 7.93 23.85 3.84
C ALA A 204 7.94 25.15 4.64
N GLY A 205 6.79 25.54 5.22
CA GLY A 205 6.73 26.70 6.11
C GLY A 205 7.41 26.43 7.45
N GLN A 206 7.41 25.16 7.87
CA GLN A 206 8.02 24.72 9.14
C GLN A 206 9.25 23.83 8.95
N CYS A 207 9.64 23.49 7.71
CA CYS A 207 10.71 22.54 7.36
C CYS A 207 10.67 21.22 8.17
N ARG A 208 9.52 20.54 8.15
CA ARG A 208 9.31 19.28 8.89
C ARG A 208 8.33 18.35 8.20
N LEU A 209 8.48 17.06 8.48
CA LEU A 209 7.48 16.05 8.16
C LEU A 209 6.24 16.23 9.08
N ARG A 210 5.03 16.22 8.53
CA ARG A 210 3.77 16.33 9.29
C ARG A 210 3.15 14.98 9.58
N TYR A 211 2.95 14.18 8.55
CA TYR A 211 2.37 12.85 8.65
C TYR A 211 2.65 12.03 7.41
N ALA A 212 2.50 10.71 7.54
CA ALA A 212 2.66 9.73 6.49
C ALA A 212 1.46 8.78 6.45
N TRP A 213 1.05 8.39 5.24
CA TRP A 213 -0.10 7.52 5.01
C TRP A 213 0.13 6.55 3.86
N TYR A 214 -0.64 5.47 3.80
CA TYR A 214 -0.61 4.50 2.71
C TYR A 214 -1.96 4.45 1.98
N GLY A 215 -1.94 4.01 0.72
CA GLY A 215 -3.13 3.95 -0.15
C GLY A 215 -3.27 5.18 -1.04
N GLY A 216 -4.51 5.64 -1.26
CA GLY A 216 -4.81 6.78 -2.11
C GLY A 216 -4.04 8.05 -1.71
N PHE A 217 -3.59 8.85 -2.70
CA PHE A 217 -2.77 10.02 -2.45
C PHE A 217 -3.60 11.18 -1.83
N VAL A 218 -4.15 12.07 -2.65
CA VAL A 218 -5.01 13.17 -2.17
C VAL A 218 -6.15 13.43 -3.14
N ASP A 219 -7.27 13.97 -2.65
CA ASP A 219 -8.25 14.66 -3.47
C ASP A 219 -7.93 16.17 -3.42
N PRO A 220 -7.38 16.75 -4.51
CA PRO A 220 -7.01 18.16 -4.55
C PRO A 220 -8.18 19.09 -4.93
N TRP A 221 -9.32 18.55 -5.37
CA TRP A 221 -10.44 19.33 -5.90
C TRP A 221 -11.00 20.38 -4.96
N PRO A 222 -11.08 20.17 -3.62
CA PRO A 222 -11.54 21.22 -2.72
C PRO A 222 -10.64 22.46 -2.75
N VAL A 223 -9.32 22.29 -2.93
CA VAL A 223 -8.38 23.42 -3.04
C VAL A 223 -8.58 24.14 -4.37
N TRP A 224 -8.62 23.38 -5.47
CA TRP A 224 -8.72 23.94 -6.82
C TRP A 224 -10.05 24.64 -7.08
N ARG A 225 -11.18 24.08 -6.62
CA ARG A 225 -12.50 24.74 -6.74
C ARG A 225 -12.70 25.86 -5.74
N GLY A 226 -12.04 25.80 -4.59
CA GLY A 226 -12.13 26.80 -3.55
C GLY A 226 -11.21 28.01 -3.75
N ASN A 227 -10.52 28.15 -4.89
CA ASN A 227 -9.51 29.20 -5.12
C ASN A 227 -8.47 29.28 -4.00
N GLY A 228 -8.08 28.14 -3.43
CA GLY A 228 -7.13 28.09 -2.30
C GLY A 228 -7.75 28.28 -0.91
N HIS A 229 -9.07 28.43 -0.77
CA HIS A 229 -9.71 28.45 0.55
C HIS A 229 -10.02 27.04 1.09
N GLY A 230 -9.96 26.02 0.23
CA GLY A 230 -10.17 24.62 0.62
C GLY A 230 -8.87 23.91 1.02
N LEU A 231 -9.03 22.77 1.69
CA LEU A 231 -7.94 21.83 2.01
C LEU A 231 -8.07 20.57 1.16
N ALA A 232 -6.95 20.03 0.71
CA ALA A 232 -6.92 18.71 0.07
C ALA A 232 -7.39 17.64 1.06
N LYS A 233 -8.01 16.57 0.56
CA LYS A 233 -8.39 15.43 1.42
C LYS A 233 -7.37 14.31 1.27
N VAL A 234 -6.92 13.76 2.38
CA VAL A 234 -6.12 12.53 2.38
C VAL A 234 -7.05 11.36 2.03
N LEU A 235 -6.70 10.59 1.00
CA LEU A 235 -7.52 9.47 0.50
C LEU A 235 -7.11 8.10 1.07
N GLY A 236 -6.02 8.04 1.83
CA GLY A 236 -5.52 6.82 2.46
C GLY A 236 -5.52 6.89 3.97
N THR A 237 -4.87 5.91 4.60
CA THR A 237 -4.84 5.75 6.06
C THR A 237 -3.53 6.27 6.61
N LYS A 238 -3.58 7.31 7.46
CA LYS A 238 -2.43 7.82 8.20
C LYS A 238 -1.94 6.73 9.15
N TYR A 239 -0.64 6.43 9.10
CA TYR A 239 0.01 5.50 10.04
C TYR A 239 0.98 6.20 10.99
N TRP A 240 1.37 7.43 10.68
CA TRP A 240 2.22 8.24 11.54
C TRP A 240 1.88 9.72 11.38
N GLU A 241 1.91 10.46 12.48
CA GLU A 241 1.70 11.90 12.53
C GLU A 241 2.55 12.50 13.66
N SER A 242 3.16 13.66 13.39
CA SER A 242 4.00 14.36 14.35
C SER A 242 3.14 15.13 15.35
N ASP A 243 3.22 14.76 16.62
CA ASP A 243 2.61 15.49 17.75
C ASP A 243 3.59 16.49 18.40
N VAL A 244 4.90 16.25 18.28
CA VAL A 244 5.93 17.19 18.75
C VAL A 244 6.04 18.36 17.77
N PRO A 245 6.03 19.63 18.20
CA PRO A 245 6.22 20.80 17.34
C PRO A 245 7.69 21.03 16.97
N GLY A 246 7.93 21.89 15.98
CA GLY A 246 9.28 22.35 15.60
C GLY A 246 9.99 21.53 14.52
N SER A 247 10.99 22.15 13.90
CA SER A 247 11.91 21.52 12.95
C SER A 247 13.10 20.88 13.69
N ILE A 248 14.03 20.30 12.91
CA ILE A 248 15.34 19.88 13.43
C ILE A 248 16.04 21.07 14.12
N LYS A 249 16.56 20.87 15.32
CA LYS A 249 17.36 21.87 16.06
C LYS A 249 18.85 21.62 15.84
N ILE A 250 19.62 22.69 15.63
CA ILE A 250 21.07 22.64 15.44
C ILE A 250 21.73 23.58 16.44
N GLY A 251 22.47 23.01 17.40
CA GLY A 251 22.99 23.71 18.58
C GLY A 251 21.92 24.00 19.63
N ASP A 252 22.23 24.93 20.53
CA ASP A 252 21.40 25.24 21.72
C ASP A 252 20.37 26.36 21.49
N SER A 253 20.44 27.06 20.36
CA SER A 253 19.48 28.11 20.02
C SER A 253 18.18 27.53 19.47
N GLU A 254 17.08 28.28 19.62
CA GLU A 254 15.83 27.93 18.94
C GLU A 254 16.03 27.78 17.43
N ALA A 255 15.25 26.88 16.82
CA ALA A 255 15.40 26.59 15.40
C ALA A 255 14.71 27.67 14.55
N GLU A 256 15.48 28.30 13.66
CA GLU A 256 14.99 29.21 12.63
C GLU A 256 15.11 28.56 11.25
N PRO A 257 14.14 27.71 10.85
CA PRO A 257 14.18 27.05 9.57
C PRO A 257 13.83 28.00 8.42
N LYS A 258 14.59 27.92 7.33
CA LYS A 258 14.31 28.59 6.06
C LYS A 258 14.36 27.58 4.93
N PHE A 259 13.22 27.35 4.29
CA PHE A 259 13.16 26.50 3.11
C PHE A 259 13.87 27.15 1.92
N LEU A 260 14.74 26.41 1.26
CA LEU A 260 15.55 26.88 0.12
C LEU A 260 15.16 26.21 -1.21
N GLY A 261 14.43 25.10 -1.15
CA GLY A 261 13.92 24.42 -2.33
C GLY A 261 14.08 22.90 -2.23
N TYR A 262 14.09 22.24 -3.37
CA TYR A 262 14.38 20.81 -3.47
C TYR A 262 15.02 20.51 -4.81
N ARG A 263 15.76 19.41 -4.90
CA ARG A 263 16.12 18.78 -6.19
C ARG A 263 15.45 17.41 -6.30
N LYS A 264 15.33 16.90 -7.52
CA LYS A 264 14.76 15.56 -7.76
C LYS A 264 15.87 14.51 -7.75
N VAL A 265 15.68 13.46 -6.95
CA VAL A 265 16.49 12.23 -6.92
C VAL A 265 15.55 11.07 -7.24
N ASP A 266 15.71 10.44 -8.39
CA ASP A 266 14.79 9.40 -8.90
C ASP A 266 13.30 9.80 -8.86
N GLY A 267 13.05 11.08 -9.15
CA GLY A 267 11.72 11.70 -9.14
C GLY A 267 11.22 12.15 -7.76
N GLN A 268 11.89 11.76 -6.66
CA GLN A 268 11.54 12.16 -5.29
C GLN A 268 12.24 13.47 -4.91
N PRO A 269 11.61 14.34 -4.10
CA PRO A 269 12.25 15.57 -3.67
C PRO A 269 13.26 15.28 -2.54
N GLU A 270 14.53 15.64 -2.76
CA GLU A 270 15.46 15.92 -1.67
C GLU A 270 15.26 17.39 -1.27
N PHE A 271 14.66 17.61 -0.11
CA PHE A 271 14.41 18.94 0.43
C PHE A 271 15.71 19.57 0.90
N HIS A 272 15.88 20.85 0.58
CA HIS A 272 16.98 21.67 1.05
C HIS A 272 16.43 22.84 1.84
N TYR A 273 16.85 22.94 3.09
CA TYR A 273 16.51 24.02 3.98
C TYR A 273 17.70 24.37 4.86
N ARG A 274 17.66 25.53 5.49
CA ARG A 274 18.70 26.02 6.39
C ARG A 274 18.13 26.21 7.77
N VAL A 275 18.82 25.76 8.80
CA VAL A 275 18.46 26.02 10.20
C VAL A 275 19.64 26.68 10.88
N ASN A 276 19.44 27.87 11.46
CA ASN A 276 20.47 28.60 12.21
C ASN A 276 21.80 28.75 11.43
N GLY A 277 21.69 28.99 10.11
CA GLY A 277 22.85 29.14 9.21
C GLY A 277 23.41 27.84 8.63
N VAL A 278 22.96 26.67 9.07
CA VAL A 278 23.47 25.36 8.63
C VAL A 278 22.52 24.71 7.61
N ASP A 279 23.07 24.28 6.47
CA ASP A 279 22.30 23.62 5.41
C ASP A 279 21.98 22.17 5.79
N VAL A 280 20.70 21.82 5.65
CA VAL A 280 20.13 20.49 5.88
C VAL A 280 19.51 19.99 4.58
N TYR A 281 19.85 18.76 4.22
CA TYR A 281 19.25 18.03 3.10
C TYR A 281 18.50 16.83 3.65
N GLU A 282 17.25 16.64 3.22
CA GLU A 282 16.38 15.54 3.65
C GLU A 282 15.78 14.86 2.43
N LEU A 283 16.06 13.57 2.25
CA LEU A 283 15.42 12.71 1.25
C LEU A 283 14.53 11.70 1.95
N ILE A 284 13.28 11.57 1.50
CA ILE A 284 12.32 10.60 2.05
C ILE A 284 12.00 9.56 0.97
N THR A 285 12.18 8.28 1.32
CA THR A 285 12.00 7.12 0.42
C THR A 285 11.09 6.08 1.06
N PRO A 286 10.42 5.20 0.29
CA PRO A 286 9.61 4.13 0.85
C PRO A 286 10.49 3.04 1.49
N LEU A 287 10.02 2.43 2.57
CA LEU A 287 10.58 1.18 3.07
C LEU A 287 10.11 0.02 2.19
N HIS A 288 11.00 -0.94 1.92
CA HIS A 288 10.66 -2.13 1.11
C HIS A 288 10.20 -3.32 1.97
N SER A 289 10.53 -3.33 3.26
CA SER A 289 10.27 -4.45 4.18
C SER A 289 8.92 -4.35 4.90
N VAL A 290 8.36 -3.15 5.02
CA VAL A 290 7.06 -2.86 5.65
C VAL A 290 6.47 -1.60 5.00
N ILE A 291 5.17 -1.34 5.18
CA ILE A 291 4.62 -0.02 4.88
C ILE A 291 5.31 0.99 5.79
N GLY A 292 6.05 1.91 5.19
CA GLY A 292 6.73 2.97 5.92
C GLY A 292 7.62 3.81 5.03
N ILE A 293 8.34 4.74 5.67
CA ILE A 293 9.29 5.65 5.02
C ILE A 293 10.64 5.60 5.74
N GLN A 294 11.70 5.81 4.96
CA GLN A 294 13.03 6.16 5.46
C GLN A 294 13.32 7.62 5.13
N ARG A 295 13.67 8.39 6.16
CA ARG A 295 14.17 9.76 6.07
C ARG A 295 15.70 9.70 6.14
N SER A 296 16.37 10.26 5.16
CA SER A 296 17.83 10.31 5.06
C SER A 296 18.28 11.76 5.14
N PHE A 297 19.10 12.08 6.14
CA PHE A 297 19.60 13.42 6.38
C PHE A 297 21.07 13.54 6.00
N ARG A 298 21.43 14.69 5.45
CA ARG A 298 22.82 15.08 5.19
C ARG A 298 23.01 16.54 5.62
N ILE A 299 23.97 16.79 6.50
CA ILE A 299 24.27 18.09 7.10
C ILE A 299 25.80 18.31 7.04
N PRO A 300 26.35 18.54 5.84
CA PRO A 300 27.78 18.31 5.57
C PRO A 300 28.73 19.27 6.31
N ASN A 301 28.26 20.47 6.65
CA ASN A 301 29.07 21.51 7.30
C ASN A 301 28.71 21.69 8.79
N ASN A 302 28.09 20.69 9.41
CA ASN A 302 27.65 20.79 10.80
C ASN A 302 28.80 20.54 11.78
N THR A 303 28.91 21.41 12.77
CA THR A 303 29.86 21.30 13.88
C THR A 303 29.16 21.27 15.25
N LYS A 304 27.83 21.29 15.28
CA LYS A 304 27.01 21.41 16.49
C LYS A 304 26.20 20.15 16.74
N PRO A 305 25.79 19.86 17.99
CA PRO A 305 24.83 18.78 18.25
C PRO A 305 23.49 19.08 17.55
N VAL A 306 22.75 18.01 17.26
CA VAL A 306 21.46 18.08 16.56
C VAL A 306 20.40 17.35 17.36
N VAL A 307 19.21 17.92 17.42
CA VAL A 307 18.02 17.26 17.98
C VAL A 307 16.95 17.22 16.91
N LEU A 308 16.53 16.02 16.52
CA LEU A 308 15.43 15.82 15.59
C LEU A 308 14.15 15.45 16.38
N PRO A 309 13.09 16.28 16.31
CA PRO A 309 11.76 15.87 16.74
C PRO A 309 11.25 14.76 15.81
N VAL A 310 11.00 13.57 16.37
CA VAL A 310 10.55 12.38 15.62
C VAL A 310 9.14 11.94 15.99
N GLY A 311 8.50 12.61 16.97
CA GLY A 311 7.12 12.34 17.33
C GLY A 311 6.93 11.03 18.11
N PRO A 312 5.71 10.49 18.13
CA PRO A 312 5.40 9.30 18.91
C PRO A 312 5.93 8.06 18.19
N THR A 313 6.82 7.33 18.85
CA THR A 313 7.43 6.11 18.30
C THR A 313 6.77 4.82 18.77
N GLY A 314 5.90 4.88 19.78
CA GLY A 314 5.27 3.68 20.36
C GLY A 314 4.18 3.00 19.52
N ARG A 315 3.72 3.64 18.44
CA ARG A 315 2.67 3.12 17.55
C ARG A 315 3.18 2.67 16.17
N VAL A 316 4.48 2.81 15.95
CA VAL A 316 5.18 2.55 14.69
C VAL A 316 6.46 1.76 14.97
N ALA A 317 6.90 0.97 14.01
CA ALA A 317 8.28 0.50 13.99
C ALA A 317 9.19 1.70 13.71
N PHE A 318 10.05 2.05 14.67
CA PHE A 318 10.95 3.19 14.57
C PHE A 318 12.40 2.73 14.72
N GLU A 319 13.22 3.05 13.71
CA GLU A 319 14.65 2.72 13.71
C GLU A 319 15.47 3.98 13.37
N HIS A 320 16.69 4.07 13.88
CA HIS A 320 17.61 5.17 13.59
C HIS A 320 19.05 4.65 13.48
N SER A 321 19.86 5.26 12.61
CA SER A 321 21.23 4.81 12.36
C SER A 321 22.26 5.30 13.39
N ALA A 322 21.94 6.36 14.13
CA ALA A 322 22.84 7.02 15.08
C ALA A 322 22.05 7.81 16.12
N GLY A 323 22.72 8.30 17.17
CA GLY A 323 22.11 9.12 18.21
C GLY A 323 21.37 8.33 19.30
N LYS A 324 20.74 9.07 20.21
CA LYS A 324 19.98 8.56 21.36
C LYS A 324 18.55 9.09 21.33
N LEU A 325 17.58 8.19 21.26
CA LEU A 325 16.17 8.52 21.30
C LEU A 325 15.70 8.63 22.76
N LYS A 326 15.04 9.73 23.11
CA LYS A 326 14.36 9.92 24.39
C LYS A 326 13.15 10.82 24.20
N ASP A 327 11.99 10.40 24.70
CA ASP A 327 10.75 11.20 24.72
C ASP A 327 10.36 11.82 23.35
N GLY A 328 10.52 11.06 22.26
CA GLY A 328 10.19 11.52 20.90
C GLY A 328 11.21 12.49 20.28
N LEU A 329 12.37 12.65 20.91
CA LEU A 329 13.49 13.46 20.44
C LEU A 329 14.71 12.57 20.20
N LEU A 330 15.25 12.61 18.98
CA LEU A 330 16.50 11.95 18.63
C LEU A 330 17.66 12.94 18.77
N ALA A 331 18.51 12.75 19.77
CA ALA A 331 19.70 13.57 20.00
C ALA A 331 20.93 12.94 19.32
N LEU A 332 21.64 13.73 18.52
CA LEU A 332 22.84 13.34 17.80
C LEU A 332 23.99 14.28 18.15
N THR A 333 25.19 13.72 18.28
CA THR A 333 26.43 14.52 18.29
C THR A 333 26.66 15.17 16.92
N ALA A 334 27.57 16.14 16.85
CA ALA A 334 27.91 16.80 15.59
C ALA A 334 28.37 15.82 14.49
N GLY A 335 29.18 14.83 14.87
CA GLY A 335 29.67 13.80 13.94
C GLY A 335 28.57 12.86 13.46
N GLU A 336 27.71 12.37 14.36
CA GLU A 336 26.55 11.55 13.99
C GLU A 336 25.57 12.31 13.10
N ALA A 337 25.42 13.62 13.30
CA ALA A 337 24.50 14.45 12.54
C ALA A 337 24.97 14.80 11.13
N ALA A 338 26.23 14.53 10.76
CA ALA A 338 26.74 14.80 9.42
C ALA A 338 25.95 14.05 8.34
N SER A 339 25.57 12.80 8.63
CA SER A 339 24.56 12.05 7.88
C SER A 339 23.99 10.92 8.72
N PHE A 340 22.66 10.80 8.74
CA PHE A 340 21.96 9.77 9.49
C PHE A 340 20.61 9.44 8.85
N THR A 341 20.03 8.30 9.21
CA THR A 341 18.71 7.88 8.75
C THR A 341 17.78 7.62 9.93
N VAL A 342 16.48 7.81 9.66
CA VAL A 342 15.39 7.46 10.54
C VAL A 342 14.30 6.77 9.72
N SER A 343 13.84 5.62 10.19
CA SER A 343 12.79 4.83 9.55
C SER A 343 11.53 4.84 10.41
N ILE A 344 10.38 5.00 9.76
CA ILE A 344 9.04 5.02 10.38
C ILE A 344 8.16 4.07 9.58
N GLY A 345 7.75 2.95 10.17
CA GLY A 345 6.89 1.96 9.52
C GLY A 345 5.78 1.44 10.42
N LEU A 346 4.85 0.68 9.85
CA LEU A 346 3.86 -0.05 10.64
C LEU A 346 4.56 -1.11 11.51
N ILE A 347 4.08 -1.28 12.75
CA ILE A 347 4.49 -2.40 13.61
C ILE A 347 4.03 -3.70 12.93
N LYS A 348 4.91 -4.71 12.96
CA LYS A 348 4.65 -6.04 12.39
C LYS A 348 3.56 -6.81 13.14
#